data_AF-A0A1E7EZZ2-F1
#
_entry.id   AF-A0A1E7EZZ2-F1
#
_cell.length_a   1.000
_cell.length_b   1.000
_cell.length_c   1.000
_cell.angle_alpha   90.00
_cell.angle_beta   90.00
_cell.angle_gamma   90.00
#
_symmetry.space_group_name_H-M   'P 1'
#
loop_
_entity.id
_entity.type
_entity.pdbx_description
1 polymer ?
#
loop_
_entity_poly.entity_id
_entity_poly.type
_entity_poly.pdbx_seq_one_letter_code
_entity_poly.pdbx_strand_id
1 'polypeptide(L)'
;TNTKSKSNRAVWDNMYRLLVKYKKREGHCNVPNMYKEEKEKRNGVGGGENLGKWLVYQRRSKTKGTLDSYREEQLDKIGMVWDMKAQQWDDMFTLLVKYKEREGDCNVPVRYKEVDVDGRGEEETKNLGKWLIRQRYVKKMGKLDPFKEERLMDVGIVWDLFSHQWEDMFTMLVQYKQREGDCYVPI
;
A
#
# COMPACT_ATOMS: atom_id res chain seq x y z
N THR A 1 11.49 -15.36 -41.57
CA THR A 1 11.39 -14.37 -40.46
C THR A 1 10.68 -14.92 -39.20
N ASN A 2 10.83 -16.21 -38.84
CA ASN A 2 10.02 -16.90 -37.79
C ASN A 2 10.77 -17.19 -36.47
N THR A 3 12.06 -16.83 -36.35
CA THR A 3 12.92 -17.14 -35.19
C THR A 3 12.87 -16.09 -34.08
N LYS A 4 12.76 -14.79 -34.42
CA LYS A 4 12.64 -13.69 -33.42
C LYS A 4 11.32 -13.75 -32.63
N SER A 5 10.21 -14.08 -33.29
CA SER A 5 8.89 -14.19 -32.65
C SER A 5 8.82 -15.35 -31.66
N LYS A 6 9.34 -16.53 -32.04
CA LYS A 6 9.43 -17.71 -31.15
C LYS A 6 10.33 -17.46 -29.94
N SER A 7 11.47 -16.78 -30.14
CA SER A 7 12.39 -16.40 -29.06
C SER A 7 11.73 -15.45 -28.04
N ASN A 8 10.96 -14.45 -28.51
CA ASN A 8 10.26 -13.51 -27.62
C ASN A 8 9.14 -14.18 -26.80
N ARG A 9 8.47 -15.20 -27.35
CA ARG A 9 7.49 -16.00 -26.61
C ARG A 9 8.14 -16.82 -25.51
N ALA A 10 9.22 -17.54 -25.82
CA ALA A 10 9.93 -18.37 -24.85
C ALA A 10 10.52 -17.54 -23.69
N VAL A 11 11.02 -16.33 -23.97
CA VAL A 11 11.49 -15.41 -22.91
C VAL A 11 10.33 -14.99 -22.01
N TRP A 12 9.17 -14.64 -22.58
CA TRP A 12 7.99 -14.29 -21.80
C TRP A 12 7.52 -15.45 -20.92
N ASP A 13 7.37 -16.65 -21.49
CA ASP A 13 6.91 -17.85 -20.76
C ASP A 13 7.82 -18.13 -19.56
N ASN A 14 9.14 -18.00 -19.75
CA ASN A 14 10.12 -18.15 -18.68
C ASN A 14 9.95 -17.09 -17.57
N MET A 15 9.87 -15.81 -17.93
CA MET A 15 9.71 -14.73 -16.95
C MET A 15 8.38 -14.85 -16.18
N TYR A 16 7.31 -15.23 -16.86
CA TYR A 16 6.01 -15.49 -16.26
C TYR A 16 6.09 -16.65 -15.26
N ARG A 17 6.72 -17.77 -15.62
CA ARG A 17 6.95 -18.90 -14.70
C ARG A 17 7.75 -18.49 -13.46
N LEU A 18 8.78 -17.65 -13.62
CA LEU A 18 9.55 -17.12 -12.49
C LEU A 18 8.70 -16.21 -11.59
N LEU A 19 7.81 -15.40 -12.15
CA LEU A 19 6.87 -14.60 -11.35
C LEU A 19 5.88 -15.47 -10.58
N VAL A 20 5.34 -16.53 -11.20
CA VAL A 20 4.45 -17.48 -10.52
C VAL A 20 5.18 -18.18 -9.38
N LYS A 21 6.44 -18.58 -9.58
CA LYS A 21 7.30 -19.14 -8.53
C LYS A 21 7.51 -18.15 -7.39
N TYR A 22 7.85 -16.89 -7.71
CA TYR A 22 7.99 -15.82 -6.74
C TYR A 22 6.70 -15.62 -5.95
N LYS A 23 5.55 -15.46 -6.61
CA LYS A 23 4.24 -15.32 -5.95
C LYS A 23 3.93 -16.48 -5.01
N LYS A 24 4.21 -17.72 -5.43
CA LYS A 24 3.97 -18.89 -4.58
C LYS A 24 4.79 -18.84 -3.29
N ARG A 25 6.01 -18.29 -3.34
CA ARG A 25 6.91 -18.19 -2.18
C ARG A 25 6.60 -16.97 -1.32
N GLU A 26 6.33 -15.82 -1.94
CA GLU A 26 6.19 -14.53 -1.26
C GLU A 26 4.73 -14.13 -0.99
N GLY A 27 3.76 -14.90 -1.49
CA GLY A 27 2.33 -14.60 -1.42
C GLY A 27 1.87 -13.49 -2.37
N HIS A 28 2.77 -12.70 -2.94
CA HIS A 28 2.45 -11.53 -3.77
C HIS A 28 3.38 -11.36 -4.99
N CYS A 29 3.01 -10.48 -5.92
CA CYS A 29 3.81 -10.12 -7.11
C CYS A 29 4.68 -8.86 -6.91
N ASN A 30 4.89 -8.40 -5.66
CA ASN A 30 5.63 -7.17 -5.33
C ASN A 30 7.15 -7.36 -5.40
N VAL A 31 7.66 -7.66 -6.59
CA VAL A 31 9.10 -7.92 -6.81
C VAL A 31 9.91 -6.61 -6.77
N PRO A 32 10.97 -6.50 -5.94
CA PRO A 32 11.87 -5.34 -5.94
C PRO A 32 12.55 -5.14 -7.30
N ASN A 33 12.75 -3.88 -7.71
CA ASN A 33 13.22 -3.51 -9.06
C ASN A 33 14.46 -4.28 -9.57
N MET A 34 15.42 -4.57 -8.70
CA MET A 34 16.68 -5.26 -9.08
C MET A 34 16.74 -6.72 -8.62
N TYR A 35 15.64 -7.26 -8.10
CA TYR A 35 15.59 -8.64 -7.64
C TYR A 35 15.79 -9.62 -8.79
N LYS A 36 16.65 -10.60 -8.55
CA LYS A 36 16.90 -11.71 -9.48
C LYS A 36 16.31 -12.99 -8.94
N GLU A 37 15.40 -13.58 -9.70
CA GLU A 37 14.86 -14.91 -9.39
C GLU A 37 15.73 -15.96 -10.07
N GLU A 38 16.13 -16.99 -9.31
CA GLU A 38 16.95 -18.07 -9.84
C GLU A 38 16.22 -18.91 -10.88
N LYS A 39 16.90 -19.19 -11.99
CA LYS A 39 16.47 -20.18 -12.98
C LYS A 39 16.82 -21.59 -12.53
N GLU A 40 16.04 -22.55 -13.01
CA GLU A 40 16.44 -23.96 -12.99
C GLU A 40 17.77 -24.13 -13.75
N LYS A 41 18.73 -24.83 -13.14
CA LYS A 41 20.05 -25.07 -13.73
C LYS A 41 19.90 -25.89 -15.01
N ARG A 42 20.46 -25.41 -16.12
CA ARG A 42 20.70 -26.22 -17.31
C ARG A 42 22.21 -26.28 -17.53
N ASN A 43 22.79 -27.47 -17.40
CA ASN A 43 24.23 -27.74 -17.59
C ASN A 43 25.18 -27.01 -16.60
N GLY A 44 24.79 -26.87 -15.34
CA GLY A 44 25.71 -26.42 -14.27
C GLY A 44 26.05 -24.92 -14.22
N VAL A 45 25.64 -24.13 -15.23
CA VAL A 45 25.81 -22.67 -15.21
C VAL A 45 24.60 -22.04 -14.51
N GLY A 46 24.79 -21.56 -13.28
CA GLY A 46 23.78 -20.83 -12.51
C GLY A 46 23.67 -19.37 -12.96
N GLY A 47 22.45 -18.84 -13.00
CA GLY A 47 22.16 -17.43 -13.26
C GLY A 47 20.70 -17.10 -12.96
N GLY A 48 20.43 -15.88 -12.47
CA GLY A 48 19.08 -15.40 -12.18
C GLY A 48 18.59 -14.38 -13.20
N GLU A 49 17.27 -14.34 -13.42
CA GLU A 49 16.64 -13.29 -14.24
C GLU A 49 16.23 -12.11 -13.40
N ASN A 50 16.44 -10.91 -13.93
CA ASN A 50 15.99 -9.69 -13.26
C ASN A 50 14.47 -9.51 -13.44
N LEU A 51 13.73 -10.15 -12.54
CA LEU A 51 12.27 -10.17 -12.52
C LEU A 51 11.70 -8.79 -12.20
N GLY A 52 12.36 -8.04 -11.31
CA GLY A 52 11.96 -6.66 -10.98
C GLY A 52 11.99 -5.73 -12.20
N LYS A 53 13.10 -5.75 -12.93
CA LYS A 53 13.28 -4.95 -14.15
C LYS A 53 12.29 -5.36 -15.23
N TRP A 54 12.02 -6.66 -15.37
CA TRP A 54 11.01 -7.16 -16.30
C TRP A 54 9.60 -6.65 -15.98
N LEU A 55 9.21 -6.65 -14.70
CA LEU A 55 7.93 -6.09 -14.26
C LEU A 55 7.84 -4.57 -14.48
N VAL A 56 8.94 -3.84 -14.27
CA VAL A 56 8.99 -2.40 -14.61
C VAL A 56 8.71 -2.18 -16.10
N TYR A 57 9.25 -3.03 -16.98
CA TYR A 57 8.92 -2.96 -18.40
C TYR A 57 7.44 -3.27 -18.68
N GLN A 58 6.86 -4.29 -18.03
CA GLN A 58 5.43 -4.61 -18.21
C GLN A 58 4.54 -3.43 -17.78
N ARG A 59 4.80 -2.82 -16.61
CA ARG A 59 4.08 -1.63 -16.14
C ARG A 59 4.19 -0.48 -17.14
N ARG A 60 5.40 -0.21 -17.65
CA ARG A 60 5.63 0.83 -18.65
C ARG A 60 4.88 0.55 -19.95
N SER A 61 4.85 -0.69 -20.41
CA SER A 61 4.10 -1.09 -21.60
C SER A 61 2.60 -0.92 -21.41
N LYS A 62 2.04 -1.29 -20.24
CA LYS A 62 0.62 -1.08 -19.92
C LYS A 62 0.26 0.41 -19.91
N THR A 63 1.05 1.26 -19.24
CA THR A 63 0.83 2.72 -19.25
C THR A 63 0.88 3.32 -20.66
N LYS A 64 1.67 2.74 -21.57
CA LYS A 64 1.76 3.17 -22.97
C LYS A 64 0.68 2.56 -23.88
N GLY A 65 -0.17 1.67 -23.38
CA GLY A 65 -1.13 0.93 -24.20
C GLY A 65 -0.48 -0.01 -25.23
N THR A 66 0.78 -0.41 -25.00
CA THR A 66 1.55 -1.28 -25.91
C THR A 66 1.77 -2.69 -25.34
N LEU A 67 1.19 -2.98 -24.18
CA LEU A 67 1.20 -4.33 -23.63
C LEU A 67 0.20 -5.19 -24.40
N ASP A 68 0.63 -6.38 -24.79
CA ASP A 68 -0.23 -7.38 -25.42
C ASP A 68 -1.33 -7.83 -24.45
N SER A 69 -2.58 -7.89 -24.91
CA SER A 69 -3.75 -8.13 -24.07
C SER A 69 -3.71 -9.51 -23.40
N TYR A 70 -3.21 -10.53 -24.08
CA TYR A 70 -3.02 -11.84 -23.47
C TYR A 70 -2.02 -11.77 -22.31
N ARG A 71 -0.89 -11.07 -22.48
CA ARG A 71 0.09 -10.90 -21.39
C ARG A 71 -0.47 -10.13 -20.21
N GLU A 72 -1.26 -9.10 -20.47
CA GLU A 72 -1.96 -8.33 -19.44
C GLU A 72 -2.91 -9.23 -18.64
N GLU A 73 -3.78 -9.98 -19.31
CA GLU A 73 -4.73 -10.91 -18.68
C GLU A 73 -4.01 -11.97 -17.82
N GLN A 74 -2.90 -12.53 -18.30
CA GLN A 74 -2.13 -13.51 -17.55
C GLN A 74 -1.50 -12.92 -16.28
N LEU A 75 -1.06 -11.67 -16.33
CA LEU A 75 -0.51 -10.95 -15.18
C LEU A 75 -1.62 -10.58 -14.18
N ASP A 76 -2.79 -10.15 -14.68
CA ASP A 76 -3.96 -9.86 -13.84
C ASP A 76 -4.45 -11.10 -13.08
N LYS A 77 -4.50 -12.27 -13.74
CA LYS A 77 -4.87 -13.55 -13.11
C LYS A 77 -4.03 -13.92 -11.90
N ILE A 78 -2.78 -13.47 -11.86
CA ILE A 78 -1.88 -13.73 -10.74
C ILE A 78 -1.76 -12.51 -9.81
N GLY A 79 -2.64 -11.52 -9.92
CA GLY A 79 -2.68 -10.37 -9.01
C GLY A 79 -1.48 -9.44 -9.20
N MET A 80 -1.08 -9.16 -10.44
CA MET A 80 -0.04 -8.19 -10.73
C MET A 80 -0.46 -6.79 -10.26
N VAL A 81 0.37 -6.17 -9.42
CA VAL A 81 0.19 -4.79 -8.99
C VAL A 81 0.77 -3.84 -10.05
N TRP A 82 -0.11 -3.15 -10.76
CA TRP A 82 0.25 -2.20 -11.82
C TRP A 82 0.70 -0.85 -11.27
N ASP A 83 0.04 -0.35 -10.21
CA ASP A 83 0.42 0.85 -9.50
C ASP A 83 0.84 0.52 -8.06
N MET A 84 2.15 0.46 -7.85
CA MET A 84 2.75 0.18 -6.54
C MET A 84 2.42 1.27 -5.52
N LYS A 85 2.24 2.53 -5.94
CA LYS A 85 1.93 3.63 -5.02
C LYS A 85 0.47 3.58 -4.57
N ALA A 86 -0.44 3.17 -5.47
CA ALA A 86 -1.83 2.91 -5.10
C ALA A 86 -1.90 1.78 -4.07
N GLN A 87 -1.25 0.64 -4.34
CA GLN A 87 -1.20 -0.48 -3.40
C GLN A 87 -0.63 -0.09 -2.04
N GLN A 88 0.51 0.62 -2.00
CA GLN A 88 1.09 1.10 -0.74
C GLN A 88 0.15 2.03 0.03
N TRP A 89 -0.67 2.81 -0.67
CA TRP A 89 -1.67 3.66 -0.02
C TRP A 89 -2.79 2.81 0.57
N ASP A 90 -3.27 1.80 -0.15
CA ASP A 90 -4.31 0.87 0.33
C ASP A 90 -3.83 0.04 1.54
N ASP A 91 -2.56 -0.38 1.54
CA ASP A 91 -1.95 -1.09 2.67
C ASP A 91 -1.96 -0.19 3.92
N MET A 92 -1.53 1.07 3.79
CA MET A 92 -1.55 2.04 4.90
C MET A 92 -2.96 2.39 5.36
N PHE A 93 -3.92 2.48 4.44
CA PHE A 93 -5.32 2.67 4.78
C PHE A 93 -5.87 1.47 5.56
N THR A 94 -5.50 0.26 5.20
CA THR A 94 -5.88 -0.95 5.95
C THR A 94 -5.33 -0.91 7.38
N LEU A 95 -4.10 -0.44 7.57
CA LEU A 95 -3.54 -0.24 8.91
C LEU A 95 -4.30 0.84 9.71
N LEU A 96 -4.75 1.91 9.06
CA LEU A 96 -5.61 2.91 9.70
C LEU A 96 -6.94 2.31 10.18
N VAL A 97 -7.58 1.48 9.36
CA VAL A 97 -8.83 0.81 9.74
C VAL A 97 -8.60 -0.09 10.95
N LYS A 98 -7.55 -0.91 10.95
CA LYS A 98 -7.17 -1.75 12.10
C LYS A 98 -6.90 -0.92 13.36
N TYR A 99 -6.19 0.20 13.22
CA TYR A 99 -5.95 1.11 14.33
C TYR A 99 -7.27 1.63 14.90
N LYS A 100 -8.20 2.08 14.04
CA LYS A 100 -9.53 2.55 14.48
C LYS A 100 -10.33 1.47 15.17
N GLU A 101 -10.33 0.24 14.65
CA GLU A 101 -11.04 -0.87 15.29
C GLU A 101 -10.52 -1.15 16.71
N ARG A 102 -9.22 -0.96 16.94
CA ARG A 102 -8.58 -1.19 18.24
C ARG A 102 -8.73 -0.01 19.20
N GLU A 103 -8.53 1.22 18.74
CA GLU A 103 -8.46 2.42 19.58
C GLU A 103 -9.78 3.20 19.62
N GLY A 104 -10.72 2.91 18.71
CA GLY A 104 -12.01 3.59 18.59
C GLY A 104 -12.00 4.85 17.73
N ASP A 105 -10.82 5.39 17.40
CA ASP A 105 -10.67 6.62 16.61
C ASP A 105 -9.49 6.58 15.60
N CYS A 106 -9.31 7.67 14.85
CA CYS A 106 -8.20 7.84 13.91
C CYS A 106 -7.15 8.86 14.39
N ASN A 107 -7.05 9.10 15.70
CA ASN A 107 -6.15 10.07 16.33
C ASN A 107 -4.73 9.51 16.51
N VAL A 108 -4.14 9.01 15.41
CA VAL A 108 -2.84 8.35 15.44
C VAL A 108 -1.72 9.34 15.79
N PRO A 109 -0.91 9.09 16.84
CA PRO A 109 0.23 9.94 17.18
C PRO A 109 1.27 10.00 16.06
N VAL A 110 1.91 11.16 15.88
CA VAL A 110 2.86 11.44 14.78
C VAL A 110 3.94 10.37 14.58
N ARG A 111 4.44 9.79 15.68
CA ARG A 111 5.53 8.80 15.67
C ARG A 111 5.05 7.36 15.81
N TYR A 112 3.74 7.14 15.90
CA TYR A 112 3.17 5.81 16.05
C TYR A 112 3.51 4.93 14.85
N LYS A 113 3.89 3.70 15.14
CA LYS A 113 4.18 2.66 14.17
C LYS A 113 3.20 1.53 14.37
N GLU A 114 2.63 1.06 13.28
CA GLU A 114 1.77 -0.10 13.25
C GLU A 114 2.54 -1.27 12.62
N VAL A 115 2.30 -2.48 13.12
CA VAL A 115 2.88 -3.69 12.54
C VAL A 115 1.99 -4.16 11.41
N ASP A 116 2.58 -4.29 10.22
CA ASP A 116 1.98 -4.99 9.10
C ASP A 116 2.60 -6.38 9.00
N VAL A 117 1.79 -7.37 8.64
CA VAL A 117 2.26 -8.74 8.48
C VAL A 117 2.03 -9.12 7.03
N ASP A 118 3.10 -9.45 6.31
CA ASP A 118 3.00 -9.82 4.92
C ASP A 118 2.40 -11.24 4.75
N GLY A 119 2.19 -11.66 3.50
CA GLY A 119 1.64 -12.98 3.18
C GLY A 119 2.50 -14.17 3.64
N ARG A 120 3.72 -13.94 4.15
CA ARG A 120 4.63 -14.94 4.70
C ARG A 120 4.64 -14.96 6.22
N GLY A 121 3.94 -14.03 6.88
CA GLY A 121 4.03 -13.86 8.33
C GLY A 121 5.23 -13.01 8.76
N GLU A 122 5.92 -12.33 7.84
CA GLU A 122 7.01 -11.42 8.20
C GLU A 122 6.44 -10.08 8.65
N GLU A 123 6.90 -9.61 9.81
CA GLU A 123 6.48 -8.33 10.38
C GLU A 123 7.28 -7.16 9.76
N GLU A 124 6.57 -6.17 9.24
CA GLU A 124 7.10 -4.88 8.83
C GLU A 124 6.49 -3.77 9.70
N THR A 125 7.30 -2.85 10.21
CA THR A 125 6.77 -1.69 10.94
C THR A 125 6.59 -0.49 10.02
N LYS A 126 5.35 0.00 9.92
CA LYS A 126 4.98 1.16 9.09
C LYS A 126 4.59 2.35 9.97
N ASN A 127 5.12 3.54 9.66
CA ASN A 127 4.81 4.75 10.42
C ASN A 127 3.47 5.36 9.96
N LEU A 128 2.40 4.95 10.64
CA LEU A 128 1.03 5.36 10.33
C LEU A 128 0.79 6.84 10.64
N GLY A 129 1.34 7.36 11.73
CA GLY A 129 1.18 8.77 12.11
C GLY A 129 1.76 9.74 11.07
N LYS A 130 2.98 9.47 10.59
CA LYS A 130 3.63 10.24 9.53
C LYS A 130 2.84 10.15 8.21
N TRP A 131 2.29 8.99 7.89
CA TRP A 131 1.47 8.81 6.70
C TRP A 131 0.17 9.64 6.75
N LEU A 132 -0.51 9.67 7.90
CA LEU A 132 -1.71 10.51 8.07
C LEU A 132 -1.42 12.00 7.95
N ILE A 133 -0.32 12.48 8.55
CA ILE A 133 0.11 13.88 8.37
C ILE A 133 0.30 14.20 6.90
N ARG A 134 0.87 13.26 6.13
CA ARG A 134 1.03 13.45 4.69
C ARG A 134 -0.33 13.56 3.99
N GLN A 135 -1.33 12.74 4.35
CA GLN A 135 -2.67 12.84 3.77
C GLN A 135 -3.31 14.21 4.07
N ARG A 136 -3.26 14.65 5.33
CA ARG A 136 -3.77 15.97 5.76
C ARG A 136 -3.09 17.12 5.00
N TYR A 137 -1.77 17.06 4.83
CA TYR A 137 -1.03 18.05 4.05
C TYR A 137 -1.45 18.06 2.57
N VAL A 138 -1.58 16.88 1.95
CA VAL A 138 -1.97 16.77 0.53
C VAL A 138 -3.40 17.26 0.31
N LYS A 139 -4.33 17.01 1.24
CA LYS A 139 -5.68 17.59 1.23
C LYS A 139 -5.64 19.11 1.35
N LYS A 140 -4.88 19.66 2.31
CA LYS A 140 -4.71 21.12 2.48
C LYS A 140 -4.21 21.80 1.22
N MET A 141 -3.41 21.11 0.42
CA MET A 141 -2.90 21.61 -0.86
C MET A 141 -3.88 21.43 -2.04
N GLY A 142 -5.07 20.86 -1.81
CA GLY A 142 -6.07 20.57 -2.85
C GLY A 142 -5.64 19.47 -3.83
N LYS A 143 -4.74 18.57 -3.41
CA LYS A 143 -4.13 17.54 -4.27
C LYS A 143 -4.46 16.12 -3.84
N LEU A 144 -5.34 15.94 -2.85
CA LEU A 144 -5.77 14.62 -2.44
C LEU A 144 -6.74 14.10 -3.51
N ASP A 145 -6.51 12.86 -3.93
CA ASP A 145 -7.41 12.18 -4.85
C ASP A 145 -8.81 12.06 -4.20
N PRO A 146 -9.91 12.42 -4.90
CA PRO A 146 -11.24 12.44 -4.30
C PRO A 146 -11.69 11.10 -3.71
N PHE A 147 -11.34 9.98 -4.35
CA PHE A 147 -11.68 8.65 -3.84
C PHE A 147 -10.91 8.32 -2.55
N LYS A 148 -9.64 8.75 -2.47
CA LYS A 148 -8.86 8.64 -1.22
C LYS A 148 -9.42 9.52 -0.11
N GLU A 149 -9.89 10.71 -0.47
CA GLU A 149 -10.52 11.64 0.47
C GLU A 149 -11.81 11.07 1.06
N GLU A 150 -12.70 10.55 0.20
CA GLU A 150 -13.96 9.89 0.60
C GLU A 150 -13.69 8.72 1.55
N ARG A 151 -12.78 7.80 1.20
CA ARG A 151 -12.42 6.68 2.07
C ARG A 151 -11.89 7.11 3.44
N LEU A 152 -11.08 8.18 3.48
CA LEU A 152 -10.57 8.75 4.73
C LEU A 152 -11.69 9.41 5.55
N MET A 153 -12.69 10.02 4.91
CA MET A 153 -13.88 10.52 5.59
C MET A 153 -14.72 9.39 6.17
N ASP A 154 -14.94 8.32 5.41
CA ASP A 154 -15.76 7.16 5.84
C ASP A 154 -15.17 6.46 7.07
N VAL A 155 -13.84 6.36 7.13
CA VAL A 155 -13.15 5.83 8.32
C VAL A 155 -13.13 6.85 9.46
N GLY A 156 -13.61 8.08 9.30
CA GLY A 156 -13.74 9.06 10.38
C GLY A 156 -12.44 9.80 10.70
N ILE A 157 -11.63 10.10 9.68
CA ILE A 157 -10.46 10.96 9.86
C ILE A 157 -10.89 12.35 10.29
N VAL A 158 -10.31 12.79 11.39
CA VAL A 158 -10.31 14.19 11.79
C VAL A 158 -9.26 14.95 10.96
N TRP A 159 -9.73 15.84 10.10
CA TRP A 159 -8.89 16.68 9.25
C TRP A 159 -8.19 17.79 10.03
N ASP A 160 -8.89 18.38 11.01
CA ASP A 160 -8.37 19.37 11.93
C ASP A 160 -8.40 18.84 13.37
N LEU A 161 -7.25 18.29 13.78
CA LEU A 161 -7.06 17.73 15.12
C LEU A 161 -7.21 18.77 16.23
N PHE A 162 -6.82 20.03 15.98
CA PHE A 162 -6.90 21.06 17.02
C PHE A 162 -8.34 21.46 17.29
N SER A 163 -9.13 21.64 16.23
CA SER A 163 -10.55 21.93 16.36
C SER A 163 -11.30 20.79 17.07
N HIS A 164 -11.03 19.55 16.69
CA HIS A 164 -11.68 18.40 17.33
C HIS A 164 -11.27 18.20 18.79
N GLN A 165 -9.97 18.33 19.11
CA GLN A 165 -9.52 18.26 20.52
C GLN A 165 -10.15 19.37 21.36
N TRP A 166 -10.34 20.56 20.80
CA TRP A 166 -11.05 21.63 21.49
C TRP A 166 -12.52 21.27 21.72
N GLU A 167 -13.21 20.71 20.73
CA GLU A 167 -14.61 20.28 20.86
C GLU A 167 -14.77 19.17 21.92
N ASP A 168 -13.85 18.21 21.98
CA ASP A 168 -13.84 17.16 23.00
C ASP A 168 -13.63 17.76 24.40
N MET A 169 -12.61 18.61 24.57
CA MET A 169 -12.32 19.29 25.84
C MET A 169 -13.47 20.21 26.28
N PHE A 170 -14.08 20.91 25.34
CA PHE A 170 -15.25 21.75 25.60
C PHE A 170 -16.45 20.91 26.03
N THR A 171 -16.70 19.77 25.38
CA THR A 171 -17.76 18.83 25.75
C THR A 171 -17.54 18.29 27.16
N MET A 172 -16.30 17.90 27.50
CA MET A 172 -15.94 17.47 28.85
C MET A 172 -16.17 18.57 29.89
N LEU A 173 -15.82 19.82 29.56
CA LEU A 173 -16.04 20.97 30.44
C LEU A 173 -17.54 21.26 30.66
N VAL A 174 -18.36 21.12 29.62
CA VAL A 174 -19.83 21.24 29.71
C VAL A 174 -20.40 20.17 30.65
N GLN A 175 -19.96 18.91 30.51
CA GLN A 175 -20.37 17.82 31.39
C GLN A 175 -19.91 18.05 32.84
N TYR A 176 -18.68 18.54 33.05
CA TYR A 176 -18.18 18.91 34.37
C TYR A 176 -19.07 19.98 35.01
N LYS A 177 -19.40 21.04 34.27
CA LYS A 177 -20.29 22.11 34.75
C LYS A 177 -21.68 21.62 35.10
N GLN A 178 -22.23 20.69 34.33
CA GLN A 178 -23.53 20.08 34.64
C GLN A 178 -23.50 19.29 35.96
N ARG A 179 -22.36 18.66 36.28
CA ARG A 179 -22.19 17.84 37.48
C ARG A 179 -21.86 18.67 38.73
N GLU A 180 -20.94 19.62 38.62
CA GLU A 180 -20.38 20.35 39.77
C GLU A 180 -20.96 21.76 39.92
N GLY A 181 -21.70 22.26 38.93
CA GLY A 181 -22.30 23.60 38.94
C GLY A 181 -21.37 24.74 38.51
N ASP A 182 -20.08 24.47 38.33
CA ASP A 182 -19.07 25.44 37.91
C ASP A 182 -18.02 24.86 36.94
N CYS A 183 -17.03 25.66 36.55
CA CYS A 183 -15.94 25.25 35.67
C CYS A 183 -14.57 25.19 36.38
N TYR A 184 -14.54 25.16 37.72
CA TYR A 184 -13.31 25.09 38.50
C TYR A 184 -12.80 23.64 38.55
N VAL A 185 -12.11 23.23 37.49
CA VAL A 185 -11.47 21.92 37.43
C VAL A 185 -10.25 21.91 38.38
N PRO A 186 -10.20 21.03 39.40
CA PRO A 186 -9.05 20.91 40.30
C PRO A 186 -7.78 20.50 39.54
N ILE A 187 -6.65 21.09 39.93
CA ILE A 187 -5.32 20.86 39.34
C ILE A 187 -4.68 19.62 39.94
#